data_AF-A0A7U5D2Z9-F1
#
_entry.id   AF-A0A7U5D2Z9-F1
#
_cell.length_a   1.000
_cell.length_b   1.000
_cell.length_c   1.000
_cell.angle_alpha   90.00
_cell.angle_beta   90.00
_cell.angle_gamma   90.00
#
_symmetry.space_group_name_H-M   'P 1'
#
loop_
_entity.id
_entity.type
_entity.pdbx_description
1 polymer ?
#
loop_
_entity_poly.entity_id
_entity_poly.type
_entity_poly.pdbx_seq_one_letter_code
_entity_poly.pdbx_strand_id
1 'polypeptide(L)'
;MKRDKGFTLMELMVVVAIIGILAAIAYPSYQQYVIKTKRVDMMTEMQNIASQIESRKLAQGKYSNTLTAGLGGSYPIQGALYTVTFTPNPLTEKWTITATPMAGQQMVSDGVLTLNHQGVKCRATTCGIGKEWN
;
A
#
# COMPACT_ATOMS: atom_id res chain seq x y z
N MET A 1 8.27 -24.82 56.73
CA MET A 1 9.02 -23.78 55.99
C MET A 1 8.95 -24.14 54.51
N LYS A 2 8.07 -23.49 53.74
CA LYS A 2 7.99 -23.72 52.28
C LYS A 2 9.21 -23.03 51.66
N ARG A 3 10.02 -23.77 50.90
CA ARG A 3 11.08 -23.19 50.06
C ARG A 3 10.41 -22.54 48.86
N ASP A 4 10.46 -21.21 48.77
CA ASP A 4 10.10 -20.50 47.55
C ASP A 4 11.10 -20.92 46.45
N LYS A 5 10.58 -21.55 45.40
CA LYS A 5 11.36 -21.89 44.21
C LYS A 5 11.46 -20.62 43.36
N GLY A 6 12.59 -19.93 43.45
CA GLY A 6 12.92 -18.83 42.56
C GLY A 6 13.37 -19.30 41.18
N PHE A 7 13.20 -18.45 40.17
CA PHE A 7 13.72 -18.66 38.81
C PHE A 7 15.26 -18.57 38.81
N THR A 8 15.93 -19.44 38.06
CA THR A 8 17.38 -19.37 37.90
C THR A 8 17.77 -18.40 36.79
N LEU A 9 18.96 -17.80 36.90
CA LEU A 9 19.53 -16.96 35.85
C LEU A 9 19.72 -17.73 34.54
N MET A 10 20.06 -19.03 34.61
CA MET A 10 20.22 -19.85 33.40
C MET A 10 18.89 -20.09 32.70
N GLU A 11 17.80 -20.33 33.43
CA GLU A 11 16.46 -20.44 32.83
C GLU A 11 16.07 -19.15 32.10
N LEU A 12 16.36 -17.99 32.69
CA LEU A 12 16.08 -16.70 32.06
C LEU A 12 16.93 -16.48 30.80
N MET A 13 18.21 -16.87 30.80
CA MET A 13 19.07 -16.76 29.62
C MET A 13 18.59 -17.62 28.44
N VAL A 14 18.15 -18.84 28.71
CA VAL A 14 17.58 -19.72 27.67
C VAL A 14 16.29 -19.12 27.11
N VAL A 15 15.42 -18.57 27.96
CA VAL A 15 14.18 -17.89 27.52
C VAL A 15 14.49 -16.70 26.63
N VAL A 16 15.44 -15.84 27.01
CA VAL A 16 15.84 -14.68 26.20
C VAL A 16 16.44 -15.11 24.87
N ALA A 17 17.25 -16.17 24.85
CA ALA A 17 17.80 -16.72 23.60
C ALA A 17 16.70 -17.21 22.64
N ILE A 18 15.69 -17.92 23.16
CA ILE A 18 14.55 -18.37 22.36
C ILE A 18 13.74 -17.18 21.82
N ILE A 19 13.44 -16.18 22.66
CA ILE A 19 12.72 -14.97 22.23
C ILE A 19 13.50 -14.22 21.15
N GLY A 20 14.82 -14.12 21.28
CA GLY A 20 15.69 -13.49 20.28
C GLY A 20 15.60 -14.16 18.90
N ILE A 21 15.63 -15.49 18.86
CA ILE A 21 15.48 -16.27 17.60
C ILE A 21 14.10 -16.04 16.99
N LEU A 22 13.04 -16.09 17.80
CA LEU A 22 11.67 -15.87 17.33
C LEU A 22 11.48 -14.44 16.79
N ALA A 23 12.02 -13.44 17.48
CA ALA A 23 11.91 -12.04 17.07
C ALA A 23 12.60 -11.76 15.73
N ALA A 24 13.76 -12.39 15.47
CA ALA A 24 14.50 -12.23 14.23
C ALA A 24 13.71 -12.70 12.99
N ILE A 25 12.85 -13.70 13.12
CA ILE A 25 12.02 -14.23 12.02
C ILE A 25 10.67 -13.50 11.97
N ALA A 26 10.04 -13.31 13.14
CA ALA A 26 8.69 -12.75 13.22
C ALA A 26 8.63 -11.28 12.79
N TYR A 27 9.63 -10.48 13.15
CA TYR A 27 9.64 -9.05 12.83
C TYR A 27 9.61 -8.74 11.33
N PRO A 28 10.56 -9.24 10.49
CA PRO A 28 10.52 -8.97 9.05
C PRO A 28 9.25 -9.54 8.39
N SER A 29 8.77 -10.70 8.82
CA SER A 29 7.52 -11.28 8.32
C SER A 29 6.32 -10.38 8.61
N TYR A 30 6.23 -9.82 9.81
CA TYR A 30 5.16 -8.90 10.17
C TYR A 30 5.20 -7.61 9.34
N GLN A 31 6.39 -7.03 9.13
CA GLN A 31 6.56 -5.84 8.28
C GLN A 31 6.06 -6.08 6.86
N GLN A 32 6.40 -7.23 6.25
CA GLN A 32 5.94 -7.60 4.91
C GLN A 32 4.42 -7.76 4.85
N TYR A 33 3.80 -8.32 5.89
CA TYR A 33 2.34 -8.44 5.99
C TYR A 33 1.65 -7.06 6.04
N VAL A 34 2.19 -6.13 6.82
CA VAL A 34 1.67 -4.75 6.89
C VAL A 34 1.79 -4.06 5.54
N ILE A 35 2.95 -4.13 4.88
CA ILE A 35 3.19 -3.55 3.55
C ILE A 35 2.18 -4.09 2.53
N LYS A 36 1.99 -5.42 2.48
CA LYS A 36 1.01 -6.07 1.60
C LYS A 36 -0.40 -5.57 1.86
N THR A 37 -0.77 -5.38 3.12
CA THR A 37 -2.10 -4.88 3.51
C THR A 37 -2.30 -3.44 2.99
N LYS A 38 -1.34 -2.54 3.27
CA LYS A 38 -1.38 -1.15 2.81
C LYS A 38 -1.38 -1.01 1.30
N ARG A 39 -0.73 -1.92 0.59
CA ARG A 39 -0.75 -1.98 -0.87
C ARG A 39 -2.14 -2.33 -1.41
N VAL A 40 -2.78 -3.33 -0.83
CA VAL A 40 -4.15 -3.73 -1.21
C VAL A 40 -5.15 -2.64 -0.91
N ASP A 41 -5.03 -1.99 0.25
CA ASP A 41 -5.86 -0.83 0.62
C ASP A 41 -5.71 0.27 -0.44
N MET A 42 -4.47 0.62 -0.80
CA MET A 42 -4.21 1.66 -1.80
C MET A 42 -4.75 1.30 -3.19
N MET A 43 -4.58 0.04 -3.62
CA MET A 43 -5.14 -0.41 -4.89
C MET A 43 -6.67 -0.38 -4.91
N THR A 44 -7.31 -0.59 -3.76
CA THR A 44 -8.76 -0.45 -3.61
C THR A 44 -9.18 1.02 -3.74
N GLU A 45 -8.44 1.93 -3.12
CA GLU A 45 -8.68 3.38 -3.29
C GLU A 45 -8.49 3.83 -4.74
N MET A 46 -7.49 3.32 -5.45
CA MET A 46 -7.29 3.61 -6.88
C MET A 46 -8.47 3.13 -7.73
N GLN A 47 -9.07 1.98 -7.40
CA GLN A 47 -10.28 1.49 -8.07
C GLN A 47 -11.50 2.37 -7.77
N ASN A 48 -11.64 2.85 -6.54
CA ASN A 48 -12.68 3.82 -6.19
C ASN A 48 -12.51 5.13 -6.96
N ILE A 49 -11.28 5.62 -7.09
CA ILE A 49 -10.94 6.80 -7.89
C ILE A 49 -11.27 6.57 -9.37
N ALA A 50 -10.89 5.41 -9.94
CA ALA A 50 -11.22 5.05 -11.31
C ALA A 50 -12.74 5.05 -11.56
N SER A 51 -13.52 4.45 -10.66
CA SER A 51 -14.99 4.45 -10.73
C SER A 51 -15.56 5.88 -10.70
N GLN A 52 -15.00 6.76 -9.87
CA GLN A 52 -15.40 8.17 -9.83
C GLN A 52 -15.06 8.93 -11.12
N ILE A 53 -13.89 8.68 -11.73
CA ILE A 53 -13.52 9.27 -13.02
C ILE A 53 -14.55 8.87 -14.08
N GLU A 54 -14.90 7.59 -14.18
CA GLU A 54 -15.87 7.10 -15.16
C GLU A 54 -17.29 7.64 -14.89
N SER A 55 -17.73 7.68 -13.64
CA SER A 55 -19.02 8.28 -13.25
C SER A 55 -19.09 9.77 -13.63
N ARG A 56 -18.04 10.55 -13.35
CA ARG A 56 -17.97 11.96 -13.72
C ARG A 56 -17.89 12.14 -15.25
N LYS A 57 -17.21 11.23 -15.96
CA LYS A 57 -17.16 11.23 -17.44
C LYS A 57 -18.54 11.00 -18.04
N LEU A 58 -19.33 10.10 -17.48
CA LEU A 58 -20.72 9.88 -17.93
C LEU A 58 -21.57 11.14 -17.74
N ALA A 59 -21.36 11.89 -16.65
CA ALA A 59 -22.08 13.13 -16.39
C ALA A 59 -21.62 14.32 -17.28
N GLN A 60 -20.33 14.42 -17.58
CA GLN A 60 -19.74 15.56 -18.32
C GLN A 60 -19.59 15.30 -19.83
N GLY A 61 -19.69 14.05 -20.28
CA GLY A 61 -19.59 13.64 -21.67
C GLY A 61 -18.18 13.68 -22.29
N LYS A 62 -17.15 14.06 -21.52
CA LYS A 62 -15.76 14.18 -21.99
C LYS A 62 -14.75 13.92 -20.89
N TYR A 63 -13.53 13.54 -21.27
CA TYR A 63 -12.38 13.52 -20.36
C TYR A 63 -11.80 14.93 -20.20
N SER A 64 -11.56 15.33 -18.95
CA SER A 64 -10.92 16.59 -18.57
C SER A 64 -10.43 16.55 -17.11
N ASN A 65 -9.60 17.51 -16.71
CA ASN A 65 -9.04 17.56 -15.36
C ASN A 65 -10.07 17.78 -14.25
N THR A 66 -11.26 18.26 -14.61
CA THR A 66 -12.41 18.36 -13.71
C THR A 66 -12.84 17.00 -13.18
N LEU A 67 -12.61 15.92 -13.93
CA LEU A 67 -12.92 14.56 -13.50
C LEU A 67 -12.05 14.12 -12.32
N THR A 68 -10.82 14.60 -12.24
CA THR A 68 -9.84 14.27 -11.19
C THR A 68 -9.79 15.30 -10.06
N ALA A 69 -10.64 16.34 -10.11
CA ALA A 69 -10.67 17.38 -9.09
C ALA A 69 -10.98 16.75 -7.70
N GLY A 70 -10.08 16.96 -6.75
CA GLY A 70 -10.17 16.41 -5.38
C GLY A 70 -9.92 14.91 -5.25
N LEU A 71 -9.49 14.21 -6.31
CA LEU A 71 -9.19 12.78 -6.28
C LEU A 71 -7.69 12.46 -6.19
N GLY A 72 -6.84 13.47 -6.36
CA GLY A 72 -5.37 13.34 -6.28
C GLY A 72 -4.83 13.83 -4.95
N GLY A 73 -3.54 13.64 -4.74
CA GLY A 73 -2.84 14.09 -3.52
C GLY A 73 -2.50 12.95 -2.58
N SER A 74 -2.56 13.21 -1.28
CA SER A 74 -2.00 12.31 -0.26
C SER A 74 -2.98 11.22 0.17
N TYR A 75 -2.54 9.96 0.11
CA TYR A 75 -3.33 8.79 0.48
C TYR A 75 -2.57 7.83 1.40
N PRO A 76 -3.22 7.22 2.40
CA PRO A 76 -4.56 7.57 2.90
C PRO A 76 -4.60 9.00 3.45
N ILE A 77 -5.79 9.59 3.55
CA ILE A 77 -5.98 11.00 3.97
C ILE A 77 -5.36 11.25 5.36
N GLN A 78 -5.44 10.25 6.25
CA GLN A 78 -4.74 10.26 7.53
C GLN A 78 -3.58 9.28 7.50
N GLY A 79 -2.37 9.74 7.83
CA GLY A 79 -1.17 8.90 7.78
C GLY A 79 -0.76 8.57 6.34
N ALA A 80 -0.64 9.60 5.51
CA ALA A 80 -0.33 9.47 4.09
C ALA A 80 0.96 8.66 3.84
N LEU A 81 0.85 7.67 2.96
CA LEU A 81 1.91 6.78 2.53
C LEU A 81 2.26 6.99 1.06
N TYR A 82 1.33 7.53 0.28
CA TYR A 82 1.43 7.72 -1.17
C TYR A 82 1.00 9.12 -1.58
N THR A 83 1.54 9.56 -2.71
CA THR A 83 1.02 10.66 -3.50
C THR A 83 0.40 10.11 -4.78
N VAL A 84 -0.89 10.39 -4.98
CA VAL A 84 -1.67 10.01 -6.15
C VAL A 84 -1.65 11.11 -7.20
N THR A 85 -1.31 10.73 -8.43
CA THR A 85 -1.32 11.60 -9.60
C THR A 85 -2.04 10.94 -10.77
N PHE A 86 -2.41 11.74 -11.76
CA PHE A 86 -3.12 11.31 -12.96
C PHE A 86 -2.34 11.70 -14.20
N THR A 87 -2.21 10.78 -15.13
CA THR A 87 -1.56 11.02 -16.42
C THR A 87 -2.42 10.45 -17.55
N PRO A 88 -2.42 11.07 -18.74
CA PRO A 88 -1.83 12.36 -19.07
C PRO A 88 -2.58 13.55 -18.44
N ASN A 89 -1.99 14.74 -18.51
CA ASN A 89 -2.60 16.02 -18.12
C ASN A 89 -2.57 16.98 -19.34
N PRO A 90 -3.70 17.32 -19.97
CA PRO A 90 -5.06 17.04 -19.52
C PRO A 90 -5.46 15.56 -19.59
N LEU A 91 -6.38 15.15 -18.72
CA LEU A 91 -6.86 13.77 -18.65
C LEU A 91 -7.52 13.36 -19.98
N THR A 92 -7.23 12.16 -20.45
CA THR A 92 -7.81 11.58 -21.68
C THR A 92 -8.42 10.21 -21.37
N GLU A 93 -9.01 9.57 -22.38
CA GLU A 93 -9.53 8.19 -22.28
C GLU A 93 -8.46 7.16 -21.91
N LYS A 94 -7.18 7.45 -22.19
CA LYS A 94 -6.04 6.58 -21.87
C LYS A 94 -5.40 6.98 -20.54
N TRP A 95 -6.23 7.23 -19.53
CA TRP A 95 -5.74 7.68 -18.23
C TRP A 95 -5.01 6.57 -17.46
N THR A 96 -4.08 6.99 -16.62
CA THR A 96 -3.36 6.17 -15.65
C THR A 96 -3.30 6.90 -14.32
N ILE A 97 -3.73 6.22 -13.27
CA ILE A 97 -3.61 6.63 -11.87
C ILE A 97 -2.28 6.07 -11.36
N THR A 98 -1.44 6.92 -10.78
CA THR A 98 -0.14 6.54 -10.24
C THR A 98 -0.09 6.89 -8.76
N ALA A 99 0.19 5.90 -7.91
CA ALA A 99 0.44 6.08 -6.48
C ALA A 99 1.93 5.90 -6.19
N THR A 100 2.61 7.00 -5.92
CA THR A 100 4.04 7.02 -5.61
C THR A 100 4.25 7.02 -4.10
N PRO A 101 4.98 6.05 -3.52
CA PRO A 101 5.30 6.07 -2.10
C PRO A 101 6.01 7.35 -1.69
N MET A 102 5.61 7.93 -0.56
CA MET A 102 6.24 9.14 -0.01
C MET A 102 7.59 8.80 0.62
N ALA A 103 8.60 9.64 0.38
CA ALA A 103 9.92 9.45 0.96
C ALA A 103 9.88 9.36 2.50
N GLY A 104 10.65 8.43 3.06
CA GLY A 104 10.69 8.17 4.50
C GLY A 104 9.49 7.38 5.06
N GLN A 105 8.52 6.99 4.22
CA GLN A 105 7.41 6.15 4.63
C GLN A 105 7.66 4.66 4.38
N GLN A 106 6.84 3.84 5.03
CA GLN A 106 6.94 2.37 5.05
C GLN A 106 6.84 1.74 3.66
N MET A 107 6.16 2.41 2.71
CA MET A 107 5.90 1.89 1.36
C MET A 107 7.03 2.18 0.35
N VAL A 108 8.08 2.92 0.73
CA VAL A 108 9.18 3.28 -0.19
C VAL A 108 9.87 2.03 -0.76
N SER A 109 10.04 0.99 0.05
CA SER A 109 10.63 -0.27 -0.39
C SER A 109 9.70 -1.11 -1.26
N ASP A 110 8.41 -0.78 -1.30
CA ASP A 110 7.39 -1.58 -1.98
C ASP A 110 7.26 -1.25 -3.47
N GLY A 111 7.50 0.02 -3.81
CA GLY A 111 7.48 0.54 -5.18
C GLY A 111 6.20 1.30 -5.55
N VAL A 112 6.20 1.85 -6.76
CA VAL A 112 5.09 2.61 -7.33
C VAL A 112 3.95 1.67 -7.74
N LEU A 113 2.71 2.06 -7.44
CA LEU A 113 1.52 1.36 -7.92
C LEU A 113 0.87 2.14 -9.05
N THR A 114 0.38 1.44 -10.08
CA THR A 114 -0.37 2.07 -11.17
C THR A 114 -1.65 1.31 -11.47
N LEU A 115 -2.68 2.05 -11.88
CA LEU A 115 -3.94 1.51 -12.42
C LEU A 115 -4.28 2.30 -13.68
N ASN A 116 -4.39 1.64 -14.82
CA ASN A 116 -4.76 2.30 -16.08
C ASN A 116 -6.26 2.15 -16.40
N HIS A 117 -6.69 2.87 -17.43
CA HIS A 117 -8.08 2.85 -17.93
C HIS A 117 -8.59 1.46 -18.38
N GLN A 118 -7.69 0.50 -18.63
CA GLN A 118 -8.05 -0.88 -19.00
C GLN A 118 -8.17 -1.80 -17.78
N GLY A 119 -7.97 -1.29 -16.57
CA GLY A 119 -7.96 -2.08 -15.34
C GLY A 119 -6.65 -2.84 -15.10
N VAL A 120 -5.59 -2.56 -15.87
CA VAL A 120 -4.27 -3.16 -15.64
C VAL A 120 -3.67 -2.49 -14.40
N LYS A 121 -3.34 -3.34 -13.43
CA LYS A 121 -2.72 -2.99 -12.16
C LYS A 121 -1.24 -3.31 -12.28
N CYS A 122 -0.37 -2.42 -11.84
CA CYS A 122 1.05 -2.72 -11.75
C CYS A 122 1.61 -2.33 -10.39
N ARG A 123 2.63 -3.06 -10.00
CA ARG A 123 3.55 -2.74 -8.92
C ARG A 123 4.95 -2.71 -9.51
N ALA A 124 5.56 -1.54 -9.56
CA ALA A 124 6.81 -1.31 -10.28
C ALA A 124 6.72 -1.86 -11.72
N THR A 125 7.44 -2.94 -12.03
CA THR A 125 7.46 -3.57 -13.35
C THR A 125 6.50 -4.76 -13.50
N THR A 126 5.92 -5.24 -12.40
CA THR A 126 5.01 -6.41 -12.41
C THR A 126 3.59 -5.94 -12.63
N CYS A 127 2.98 -6.34 -13.76
CA CYS A 127 1.64 -5.92 -14.17
C CYS A 127 0.69 -7.10 -14.35
N GLY A 128 -0.60 -6.87 -14.13
CA GLY A 128 -1.66 -7.84 -14.39
C GLY A 128 -3.07 -7.27 -14.19
N ILE A 129 -4.07 -8.03 -14.61
CA ILE A 129 -5.49 -7.66 -14.46
C ILE A 129 -6.08 -8.32 -13.20
N GLY A 130 -5.52 -9.47 -12.80
CA GLY A 130 -5.90 -10.26 -11.64
C GLY A 130 -5.08 -9.92 -10.39
N LYS A 131 -4.38 -10.92 -9.85
CA LYS A 131 -3.56 -10.80 -8.63
C LYS A 131 -2.06 -10.79 -8.90
N GLU A 132 -1.64 -10.79 -10.16
CA GLU A 132 -0.24 -10.92 -10.58
C GLU A 132 0.62 -9.72 -10.14
N TRP A 133 -0.01 -8.55 -9.99
CA TRP A 133 0.63 -7.32 -9.54
C TRP A 133 1.01 -7.29 -8.06
N ASN A 134 0.46 -8.20 -7.24
CA ASN A 134 0.57 -8.16 -5.78
C ASN A 134 1.76 -8.97 -5.25
#